data_AF-A0AA43APM7-F1
#
_entry.id   AF-A0AA43APM7-F1
#
_cell.length_a   1.000
_cell.length_b   1.000
_cell.length_c   1.000
_cell.angle_alpha   90.00
_cell.angle_beta   90.00
_cell.angle_gamma   90.00
#
_symmetry.space_group_name_H-M   'P 1'
#
loop_
_entity.id
_entity.type
_entity.pdbx_description
1 polymer ?
#
loop_
_entity_poly.entity_id
_entity_poly.type
_entity_poly.pdbx_seq_one_letter_code
_entity_poly.pdbx_strand_id
1 'polypeptide(L)'
;MACMALTAATAAASPAATPGDRSQDFVQTQAIAARCQKTLPGLELQLQEGRQHWLSTLDAAQRQAAEAYAGSKEGKALEKGVERDASRAFGRNTLSAAATCVGLLAEYGPAHPLPAGTAMPADRVQHYMLHFAPMALARLQCARLEGIDVTAQPDGSETWQYRACGRTESVRMAPLGQSWSMSDADRNRLFDALTR
;
A
#
# COMPACT_ATOMS: atom_id res chain seq x y z
N MET A 1 57.92 -39.49 3.78
CA MET A 1 57.35 -38.13 3.61
C MET A 1 56.04 -38.28 2.85
N ALA A 2 54.94 -37.92 3.49
CA ALA A 2 53.58 -38.20 3.05
C ALA A 2 53.07 -37.17 2.03
N CYS A 3 52.40 -37.65 0.97
CA CYS A 3 51.63 -36.83 0.04
C CYS A 3 50.35 -36.32 0.72
N MET A 4 50.19 -35.00 0.83
CA MET A 4 48.89 -34.39 1.15
C MET A 4 48.13 -34.12 -0.16
N ALA A 5 47.09 -34.90 -0.41
CA ALA A 5 46.08 -34.59 -1.41
C ALA A 5 45.05 -33.64 -0.79
N LEU A 6 44.98 -32.39 -1.29
CA LEU A 6 43.87 -31.49 -0.98
C LEU A 6 42.62 -31.99 -1.71
N THR A 7 41.70 -32.63 -0.98
CA THR A 7 40.32 -32.81 -1.42
C THR A 7 39.59 -31.46 -1.35
N ALA A 8 39.37 -30.84 -2.50
CA ALA A 8 38.45 -29.73 -2.62
C ALA A 8 37.03 -30.25 -2.37
N ALA A 9 36.43 -29.87 -1.24
CA ALA A 9 35.01 -30.10 -0.99
C ALA A 9 34.21 -29.24 -1.96
N THR A 10 33.57 -29.87 -2.94
CA THR A 10 32.51 -29.24 -3.73
C THR A 10 31.36 -28.92 -2.79
N ALA A 11 31.23 -27.65 -2.42
CA ALA A 11 30.01 -27.13 -1.82
C ALA A 11 28.87 -27.36 -2.83
N ALA A 12 28.09 -28.41 -2.61
CA ALA A 12 26.87 -28.64 -3.35
C ALA A 12 25.99 -27.41 -3.13
N ALA A 13 25.79 -26.62 -4.18
CA ALA A 13 24.80 -25.57 -4.18
C ALA A 13 23.45 -26.25 -3.90
N SER A 14 22.85 -25.95 -2.75
CA SER A 14 21.49 -26.39 -2.44
C SER A 14 20.61 -26.08 -3.65
N PRO A 15 19.80 -27.03 -4.14
CA PRO A 15 18.87 -26.74 -5.22
C PRO A 15 18.04 -25.54 -4.80
N ALA A 16 17.99 -24.50 -5.65
CA ALA A 16 17.16 -23.34 -5.41
C ALA A 16 15.73 -23.84 -5.19
N ALA A 17 15.22 -23.69 -3.96
CA ALA A 17 13.86 -24.08 -3.63
C ALA A 17 12.92 -23.43 -4.65
N THR A 18 11.97 -24.21 -5.19
CA THR A 18 10.91 -23.65 -6.04
C THR A 18 10.25 -22.51 -5.26
N PRO A 19 10.13 -21.29 -5.83
CA PRO A 19 9.63 -20.15 -5.09
C PRO A 19 8.19 -20.40 -4.66
N GLY A 20 7.90 -20.27 -3.36
CA GLY A 20 6.52 -20.23 -2.88
C GLY A 20 5.85 -18.91 -3.21
N ASP A 21 4.52 -18.86 -3.08
CA ASP A 21 3.69 -17.68 -3.38
C ASP A 21 4.23 -16.41 -2.69
N ARG A 22 4.68 -16.55 -1.43
CA ARG A 22 5.24 -15.42 -0.65
C ARG A 22 6.53 -14.82 -1.22
N SER A 23 7.36 -15.61 -1.89
CA SER A 23 8.57 -15.10 -2.57
C SER A 23 8.21 -14.33 -3.84
N GLN A 24 7.19 -14.79 -4.57
CA GLN A 24 6.69 -14.06 -5.74
C GLN A 24 5.98 -12.77 -5.31
N ASP A 25 5.14 -12.83 -4.27
CA ASP A 25 4.53 -11.66 -3.65
C ASP A 25 5.61 -10.65 -3.28
N PHE A 26 6.68 -11.05 -2.57
CA PHE A 26 7.77 -10.14 -2.17
C PHE A 26 8.30 -9.29 -3.34
N VAL A 27 8.51 -9.91 -4.50
CA VAL A 27 9.01 -9.25 -5.71
C VAL A 27 7.93 -8.36 -6.33
N GLN A 28 6.70 -8.86 -6.47
CA GLN A 28 5.59 -8.11 -7.07
C GLN A 28 5.26 -6.86 -6.23
N THR A 29 5.06 -7.06 -4.93
CA THR A 29 4.78 -6.03 -3.94
C THR A 29 5.87 -4.93 -3.94
N GLN A 30 7.14 -5.31 -4.09
CA GLN A 30 8.28 -4.38 -4.12
C GLN A 30 8.29 -3.53 -5.39
N ALA A 31 8.13 -4.16 -6.55
CA ALA A 31 8.11 -3.50 -7.84
C ALA A 31 6.94 -2.51 -7.97
N ILE A 32 5.74 -2.89 -7.52
CA ILE A 32 4.57 -2.01 -7.52
C ILE A 32 4.79 -0.83 -6.58
N ALA A 33 5.28 -1.07 -5.36
CA ALA A 33 5.54 0.01 -4.40
C ALA A 33 6.56 1.03 -4.93
N ALA A 34 7.66 0.58 -5.54
CA ALA A 34 8.64 1.46 -6.17
C ALA A 34 8.03 2.30 -7.29
N ARG A 35 7.15 1.68 -8.10
CA ARG A 35 6.44 2.40 -9.17
C ARG A 35 5.43 3.41 -8.62
N CYS A 36 4.75 3.07 -7.53
CA CYS A 36 3.84 3.97 -6.81
C CYS A 36 4.58 5.18 -6.26
N GLN A 37 5.71 4.99 -5.57
CA GLN A 37 6.52 6.10 -5.05
C GLN A 37 6.99 7.05 -6.17
N LYS A 38 7.37 6.52 -7.33
CA LYS A 38 7.76 7.34 -8.48
C LYS A 38 6.61 8.15 -9.08
N THR A 39 5.39 7.61 -9.05
CA THR A 39 4.23 8.20 -9.75
C THR A 39 3.39 9.08 -8.81
N LEU A 40 3.35 8.74 -7.54
CA LEU A 40 2.56 9.36 -6.48
C LEU A 40 3.44 9.51 -5.23
N PRO A 41 4.42 10.43 -5.25
CA PRO A 41 5.39 10.59 -4.17
C PRO A 41 4.73 10.88 -2.81
N GLY A 42 3.55 11.51 -2.79
CA GLY A 42 2.81 11.77 -1.55
C GLY A 42 2.40 10.52 -0.77
N LEU A 43 2.44 9.33 -1.39
CA LEU A 43 2.15 8.04 -0.73
C LEU A 43 3.38 7.39 -0.06
N GLU A 44 4.56 8.02 -0.12
CA GLU A 44 5.81 7.40 0.34
C GLU A 44 5.73 6.84 1.77
N LEU A 45 5.19 7.61 2.72
CA LEU A 45 5.10 7.19 4.11
C LEU A 45 4.18 5.97 4.29
N GLN A 46 3.04 5.94 3.60
CA GLN A 46 2.11 4.82 3.71
C GLN A 46 2.67 3.56 3.03
N LEU A 47 3.38 3.73 1.90
CA LEU A 47 4.04 2.62 1.20
C LEU A 47 5.16 2.01 2.06
N GLN A 48 5.97 2.84 2.72
CA GLN A 48 7.02 2.37 3.62
C GLN A 48 6.44 1.63 4.83
N GLU A 49 5.43 2.21 5.47
CA GLU A 49 4.78 1.62 6.63
C GLU A 49 4.05 0.31 6.30
N GLY A 50 3.28 0.29 5.21
CA GLY A 50 2.61 -0.90 4.71
C GLY A 50 3.61 -2.01 4.35
N ARG A 51 4.74 -1.64 3.72
CA ARG A 51 5.82 -2.61 3.44
C ARG A 51 6.40 -3.18 4.73
N GLN A 52 6.67 -2.35 5.73
CA GLN A 52 7.19 -2.82 7.01
C GLN A 52 6.22 -3.76 7.72
N HIS A 53 4.92 -3.44 7.71
CA HIS A 53 3.88 -4.31 8.24
C HIS A 53 3.82 -5.64 7.50
N TRP A 54 3.77 -5.62 6.16
CA TRP A 54 3.76 -6.85 5.38
C TRP A 54 5.00 -7.71 5.64
N LEU A 55 6.19 -7.11 5.74
CA LEU A 55 7.42 -7.82 6.06
C LEU A 55 7.41 -8.43 7.47
N SER A 56 6.70 -7.84 8.44
CA SER A 56 6.59 -8.40 9.80
C SER A 56 5.70 -9.64 9.88
N THR A 57 4.89 -9.89 8.83
CA THR A 57 4.11 -11.13 8.70
C THR A 57 4.95 -12.33 8.21
N LEU A 58 6.18 -12.09 7.75
CA LEU A 58 7.10 -13.15 7.34
C LEU A 58 7.99 -13.55 8.51
N ASP A 59 8.18 -14.86 8.70
CA ASP A 59 9.26 -15.35 9.55
C ASP A 59 10.63 -15.14 8.88
N ALA A 60 11.71 -15.36 9.65
CA ALA A 60 13.07 -15.12 9.19
C ALA A 60 13.46 -16.01 7.98
N ALA A 61 12.99 -17.26 7.93
CA ALA A 61 13.30 -18.18 6.84
C ALA A 61 12.56 -17.80 5.56
N GLN A 62 11.27 -17.44 5.68
CA GLN A 62 10.46 -16.93 4.59
C GLN A 62 11.05 -15.64 4.01
N ARG A 63 11.47 -14.72 4.88
CA ARG A 63 12.10 -13.47 4.45
C ARG A 63 13.41 -13.71 3.70
N GLN A 64 14.28 -14.56 4.23
CA GLN A 64 15.54 -14.92 3.57
C GLN A 64 15.30 -15.59 2.21
N ALA A 65 14.33 -16.51 2.12
CA ALA A 65 13.97 -17.17 0.87
C ALA A 65 13.41 -16.19 -0.16
N ALA A 66 12.59 -15.23 0.27
CA ALA A 66 12.04 -14.20 -0.59
C ALA A 66 13.13 -13.24 -1.12
N GLU A 67 14.05 -12.80 -0.26
CA GLU A 67 15.19 -11.97 -0.64
C GLU A 67 16.14 -12.71 -1.60
N ALA A 68 16.42 -13.99 -1.34
CA ALA A 68 17.22 -14.83 -2.23
C ALA A 68 16.55 -15.00 -3.60
N TYR A 69 15.22 -15.22 -3.63
CA TYR A 69 14.46 -15.31 -4.87
C TYR A 69 14.47 -13.99 -5.64
N ALA A 70 14.28 -12.85 -4.98
CA ALA A 70 14.37 -11.53 -5.62
C ALA A 70 15.73 -11.30 -6.30
N GLY A 71 16.82 -11.80 -5.70
CA GLY A 71 18.16 -11.74 -6.28
C GLY A 71 18.41 -12.68 -7.47
N SER A 72 17.58 -13.73 -7.63
CA SER A 72 17.71 -14.75 -8.67
C SER A 72 17.40 -14.22 -10.08
N LYS A 73 17.71 -15.02 -11.11
CA LYS A 73 17.39 -14.67 -12.50
C LYS A 73 15.88 -14.61 -12.71
N GLU A 74 15.15 -15.56 -12.13
CA GLU A 74 13.70 -15.70 -12.22
C GLU A 74 13.01 -14.54 -11.49
N GLY A 75 13.45 -14.20 -10.28
CA GLY A 75 12.93 -13.06 -9.52
C GLY A 75 13.12 -11.73 -10.26
N LYS A 76 14.32 -11.47 -10.80
CA LYS A 76 14.58 -10.28 -11.64
C LYS A 76 13.76 -10.24 -12.92
N ALA A 77 13.44 -11.40 -13.50
CA ALA A 77 12.57 -11.47 -14.67
C ALA A 77 11.11 -11.14 -14.31
N LEU A 78 10.64 -11.65 -13.17
CA LEU A 78 9.33 -11.31 -12.62
C LEU A 78 9.23 -9.82 -12.29
N GLU A 79 10.21 -9.26 -11.57
CA GLU A 79 10.29 -7.84 -11.21
C GLU A 79 10.11 -6.95 -12.45
N LYS A 80 10.91 -7.16 -13.49
CA LYS A 80 10.80 -6.41 -14.77
C LYS A 80 9.42 -6.56 -15.43
N GLY A 81 8.82 -7.74 -15.34
CA GLY A 81 7.46 -7.97 -15.84
C GLY A 81 6.44 -7.12 -15.11
N VAL A 82 6.49 -7.14 -13.78
CA VAL A 82 5.62 -6.36 -12.90
C VAL A 82 5.83 -4.87 -13.10
N GLU A 83 7.07 -4.39 -13.17
CA GLU A 83 7.39 -2.98 -13.42
C GLU A 83 6.79 -2.48 -14.74
N ARG A 84 6.89 -3.28 -15.80
CA ARG A 84 6.30 -2.98 -17.11
C ARG A 84 4.78 -2.91 -17.03
N ASP A 85 4.16 -3.86 -16.35
CA ASP A 85 2.70 -3.96 -16.28
C ASP A 85 2.13 -2.82 -15.40
N ALA A 86 2.77 -2.52 -14.27
CA ALA A 86 2.47 -1.35 -13.43
C ALA A 86 2.68 -0.04 -14.21
N SER A 87 3.77 0.09 -14.98
CA SER A 87 4.01 1.26 -15.83
C SER A 87 2.92 1.43 -16.90
N ARG A 88 2.44 0.33 -17.50
CA ARG A 88 1.33 0.36 -18.46
C ARG A 88 0.01 0.77 -17.80
N ALA A 89 -0.28 0.24 -16.62
CA ALA A 89 -1.48 0.62 -15.86
C ALA A 89 -1.46 2.11 -15.51
N PHE A 90 -0.30 2.63 -15.09
CA PHE A 90 -0.17 4.01 -14.62
C PHE A 90 -0.05 5.02 -15.76
N GLY A 91 0.51 4.61 -16.90
CA GLY A 91 0.64 5.44 -18.10
C GLY A 91 -0.68 5.80 -18.78
N ARG A 92 -1.82 5.22 -18.36
CA ARG A 92 -3.15 5.52 -18.89
C ARG A 92 -3.78 6.77 -18.27
N ASN A 93 -3.41 7.12 -17.03
CA ASN A 93 -3.63 8.41 -16.35
C ASN A 93 -3.23 8.27 -14.87
N THR A 94 -2.97 9.40 -14.20
CA THR A 94 -2.59 9.46 -12.78
C THR A 94 -3.68 8.94 -11.82
N LEU A 95 -4.96 9.03 -12.20
CA LEU A 95 -6.08 8.48 -11.41
C LEU A 95 -6.03 6.95 -11.33
N SER A 96 -5.70 6.28 -12.44
CA SER A 96 -5.55 4.82 -12.50
C SER A 96 -4.35 4.35 -11.70
N ALA A 97 -3.27 5.14 -11.69
CA ALA A 97 -2.12 4.90 -10.82
C ALA A 97 -2.54 4.99 -9.35
N ALA A 98 -3.30 6.01 -8.96
CA ALA A 98 -3.76 6.18 -7.59
C ALA A 98 -4.66 5.05 -7.13
N ALA A 99 -5.64 4.64 -7.94
CA ALA A 99 -6.51 3.51 -7.61
C ALA A 99 -5.70 2.23 -7.35
N THR A 100 -4.68 1.95 -8.18
CA THR A 100 -3.83 0.77 -8.03
C THR A 100 -2.95 0.87 -6.77
N CYS A 101 -2.29 2.01 -6.55
CA CYS A 101 -1.42 2.21 -5.40
C CYS A 101 -2.18 2.21 -4.07
N VAL A 102 -3.39 2.77 -4.05
CA VAL A 102 -4.27 2.74 -2.88
C VAL A 102 -4.80 1.32 -2.64
N GLY A 103 -5.15 0.57 -3.69
CA GLY A 103 -5.50 -0.84 -3.57
C GLY A 103 -4.38 -1.70 -2.96
N LEU A 104 -3.13 -1.45 -3.37
CA LEU A 104 -1.96 -2.10 -2.77
C LEU A 104 -1.85 -1.84 -1.26
N LEU A 105 -2.11 -0.60 -0.83
CA LEU A 105 -2.09 -0.23 0.58
C LEU A 105 -3.23 -0.88 1.37
N ALA A 106 -4.38 -1.11 0.75
CA ALA A 106 -5.47 -1.87 1.36
C ALA A 106 -5.08 -3.34 1.61
N GLU A 107 -4.18 -3.92 0.78
CA GLU A 107 -3.65 -5.27 0.98
C GLU A 107 -2.52 -5.34 2.02
N TYR A 108 -1.72 -4.27 2.19
CA TYR A 108 -0.56 -4.23 3.09
C TYR A 108 -0.78 -3.52 4.41
N GLY A 109 -1.81 -2.72 4.54
CA GLY A 109 -2.00 -1.82 5.67
C GLY A 109 -2.62 -2.52 6.87
N PRO A 110 -2.28 -2.10 8.11
CA PRO A 110 -3.14 -2.39 9.25
C PRO A 110 -4.53 -1.77 9.01
N ALA A 111 -5.58 -2.41 9.55
CA ALA A 111 -6.91 -1.83 9.52
C ALA A 111 -6.89 -0.42 10.14
N HIS A 112 -7.38 0.57 9.39
CA HIS A 112 -7.56 1.92 9.91
C HIS A 112 -8.70 1.94 10.94
N PRO A 113 -8.65 2.83 11.95
CA PRO A 113 -9.80 3.05 12.82
C PRO A 113 -11.00 3.45 11.96
N LEU A 114 -12.16 2.86 12.22
CA LEU A 114 -13.40 3.22 11.53
C LEU A 114 -14.06 4.41 12.23
N PRO A 115 -14.70 5.32 11.48
CA PRO A 115 -15.47 6.41 12.06
C PRO A 115 -16.62 5.87 12.91
N ALA A 116 -16.74 6.39 14.14
CA ALA A 116 -17.85 6.10 15.03
C ALA A 116 -18.97 7.15 14.87
N GLY A 117 -20.22 6.74 15.08
CA GLY A 117 -21.37 7.66 15.10
C GLY A 117 -21.81 8.19 13.72
N THR A 118 -21.27 7.64 12.63
CA THR A 118 -21.75 7.93 11.27
C THR A 118 -23.11 7.26 11.00
N ALA A 119 -24.00 7.97 10.31
CA ALA A 119 -25.24 7.49 9.73
C ALA A 119 -25.00 6.71 8.42
N MET A 120 -23.77 6.69 7.90
CA MET A 120 -23.41 5.90 6.73
C MET A 120 -23.40 4.39 7.06
N PRO A 121 -23.93 3.52 6.18
CA PRO A 121 -23.87 2.07 6.35
C PRO A 121 -22.44 1.54 6.49
N ALA A 122 -22.23 0.54 7.35
CA ALA A 122 -20.90 0.05 7.72
C ALA A 122 -20.08 -0.52 6.54
N ASP A 123 -20.74 -1.19 5.59
CA ASP A 123 -20.10 -1.69 4.36
C ASP A 123 -19.56 -0.54 3.49
N ARG A 124 -20.31 0.56 3.41
CA ARG A 124 -19.90 1.78 2.71
C ARG A 124 -18.74 2.47 3.42
N VAL A 125 -18.79 2.54 4.75
CA VAL A 125 -17.71 3.08 5.57
C VAL A 125 -16.41 2.32 5.28
N GLN A 126 -16.43 1.00 5.31
CA GLN A 126 -15.26 0.18 5.00
C GLN A 126 -14.72 0.46 3.59
N HIS A 127 -15.61 0.47 2.59
CA HIS A 127 -15.23 0.77 1.21
C HIS A 127 -14.54 2.14 1.10
N TYR A 128 -15.11 3.20 1.70
CA TYR A 128 -14.50 4.52 1.65
C TYR A 128 -13.20 4.62 2.43
N MET A 129 -13.09 3.95 3.56
CA MET A 129 -11.86 3.93 4.35
C MET A 129 -10.68 3.34 3.58
N LEU A 130 -10.91 2.32 2.75
CA LEU A 130 -9.86 1.75 1.89
C LEU A 130 -9.33 2.77 0.87
N HIS A 131 -10.19 3.66 0.37
CA HIS A 131 -9.82 4.62 -0.66
C HIS A 131 -9.34 5.96 -0.11
N PHE A 132 -9.97 6.47 0.94
CA PHE A 132 -9.79 7.84 1.42
C PHE A 132 -8.75 7.97 2.51
N ALA A 133 -8.60 6.96 3.37
CA ALA A 133 -7.62 7.04 4.45
C ALA A 133 -6.18 7.22 3.95
N PRO A 134 -5.71 6.51 2.90
CA PRO A 134 -4.37 6.74 2.37
C PRO A 134 -4.18 8.16 1.81
N MET A 135 -5.20 8.73 1.17
CA MET A 135 -5.13 10.08 0.62
C MET A 135 -5.18 11.16 1.71
N ALA A 136 -6.02 10.96 2.74
CA ALA A 136 -6.04 11.83 3.91
C ALA A 136 -4.69 11.79 4.64
N LEU A 137 -4.11 10.60 4.82
CA LEU A 137 -2.79 10.41 5.40
C LEU A 137 -1.67 11.07 4.59
N ALA A 138 -1.75 11.06 3.25
CA ALA A 138 -0.84 11.80 2.38
C ALA A 138 -0.92 13.32 2.64
N ARG A 139 -2.14 13.89 2.77
CA ARG A 139 -2.32 15.31 3.15
C ARG A 139 -1.74 15.64 4.52
N LEU A 140 -1.94 14.74 5.46
CA LEU A 140 -1.45 14.85 6.83
C LEU A 140 0.08 14.63 6.93
N GLN A 141 0.70 14.07 5.88
CA GLN A 141 2.10 13.63 5.86
C GLN A 141 2.40 12.68 7.04
N CYS A 142 1.52 11.70 7.23
CA CYS A 142 1.60 10.75 8.33
C CYS A 142 1.34 9.33 7.85
N ALA A 143 2.01 8.33 8.44
CA ALA A 143 1.87 6.94 8.00
C ALA A 143 0.59 6.24 8.50
N ARG A 144 0.04 6.67 9.65
CA ARG A 144 -1.06 5.99 10.34
C ARG A 144 -2.05 7.00 10.90
N LEU A 145 -3.33 6.64 10.87
CA LEU A 145 -4.39 7.42 11.50
C LEU A 145 -4.39 7.20 13.02
N GLU A 146 -4.62 8.27 13.76
CA GLU A 146 -4.86 8.25 15.21
C GLU A 146 -6.35 8.07 15.52
N GLY A 147 -7.21 8.64 14.68
CA GLY A 147 -8.66 8.57 14.85
C GLY A 147 -9.42 9.33 13.78
N ILE A 148 -10.74 9.17 13.80
CA ILE A 148 -11.67 9.83 12.90
C ILE A 148 -12.87 10.27 13.71
N ASP A 149 -13.13 11.57 13.73
CA ASP A 149 -14.31 12.14 14.37
C ASP A 149 -15.34 12.49 13.30
N VAL A 150 -16.62 12.23 13.59
CA VAL A 150 -17.73 12.49 12.68
C VAL A 150 -18.67 13.51 13.29
N THR A 151 -18.97 14.56 12.53
CA THR A 151 -19.92 15.61 12.91
C THR A 151 -21.04 15.69 11.87
N ALA A 152 -22.24 15.27 12.26
CA ALA A 152 -23.45 15.43 11.44
C ALA A 152 -23.77 16.92 11.20
N GLN A 153 -24.29 17.21 10.02
CA GLN A 153 -24.68 18.55 9.57
C GLN A 153 -26.21 18.66 9.46
N PRO A 154 -26.78 19.88 9.56
CA PRO A 154 -28.24 20.07 9.45
C PRO A 154 -28.85 19.60 8.12
N ASP A 155 -28.06 19.54 7.05
CA ASP A 155 -28.50 19.08 5.72
C ASP A 155 -28.40 17.55 5.54
N GLY A 156 -28.10 16.82 6.62
CA GLY A 156 -27.96 15.35 6.60
C GLY A 156 -26.59 14.87 6.08
N SER A 157 -25.67 15.77 5.75
CA SER A 157 -24.28 15.41 5.47
C SER A 157 -23.46 15.23 6.75
N GLU A 158 -22.25 14.72 6.60
CA GLU A 158 -21.30 14.49 7.68
C GLU A 158 -19.95 15.11 7.34
N THR A 159 -19.35 15.76 8.33
CA THR A 159 -17.94 16.14 8.27
C THR A 159 -17.13 15.07 8.96
N TRP A 160 -16.23 14.40 8.23
CA TRP A 160 -15.29 13.43 8.77
C TRP A 160 -13.94 14.11 8.95
N GLN A 161 -13.42 14.12 10.17
CA GLN A 161 -12.13 14.70 10.52
C GLN A 161 -11.11 13.59 10.79
N TYR A 162 -10.21 13.36 9.84
CA TYR A 162 -9.08 12.46 9.99
C TYR A 162 -8.00 13.13 10.84
N ARG A 163 -7.50 12.43 11.86
CA ARG A 163 -6.43 12.90 12.75
C ARG A 163 -5.19 12.02 12.64
N ALA A 164 -4.04 12.65 12.47
CA ALA A 164 -2.76 11.95 12.41
C ALA A 164 -1.58 12.91 12.59
N CYS A 165 -0.54 12.50 13.31
CA CYS A 165 0.70 13.26 13.51
C CYS A 165 0.44 14.69 14.02
N GLY A 166 -0.54 14.87 14.91
CA GLY A 166 -0.93 16.18 15.44
C GLY A 166 -1.62 17.12 14.44
N ARG A 167 -2.01 16.61 13.28
CA ARG A 167 -2.68 17.36 12.20
C ARG A 167 -4.07 16.80 11.94
N THR A 168 -4.90 17.59 11.27
CA THR A 168 -6.27 17.19 10.90
C THR A 168 -6.56 17.51 9.44
N GLU A 169 -7.32 16.62 8.78
CA GLU A 169 -7.84 16.79 7.42
C GLU A 169 -9.32 16.46 7.46
N SER A 170 -10.16 17.36 6.96
CA SER A 170 -11.60 17.22 7.01
C SER A 170 -12.16 17.00 5.61
N VAL A 171 -13.14 16.10 5.48
CA VAL A 171 -13.91 15.92 4.25
C VAL A 171 -15.40 15.94 4.55
N ARG A 172 -16.20 16.38 3.59
CA ARG A 172 -17.65 16.28 3.67
C ARG A 172 -18.13 15.05 2.92
N MET A 173 -18.86 14.20 3.61
CA MET A 173 -19.60 13.06 3.08
C MET A 173 -21.08 13.39 3.07
N ALA A 174 -21.73 13.35 1.91
CA ALA A 174 -23.15 13.66 1.79
C ALA A 174 -23.91 12.51 1.14
N PRO A 175 -25.20 12.31 1.48
CA PRO A 175 -26.08 11.44 0.73
C PRO A 175 -26.19 11.91 -0.74
N LEU A 176 -26.10 10.96 -1.67
CA LEU A 176 -26.31 11.15 -3.10
C LEU A 176 -27.29 10.10 -3.60
N GLY A 177 -28.59 10.44 -3.54
CA GLY A 177 -29.67 9.50 -3.81
C GLY A 177 -29.68 8.36 -2.79
N GLN A 178 -29.54 7.11 -3.26
CA GLN A 178 -29.43 5.91 -2.41
C GLN A 178 -27.98 5.60 -1.99
N SER A 179 -27.02 6.48 -2.28
CA SER A 179 -25.60 6.33 -1.95
C SER A 179 -25.12 7.46 -1.04
N TRP A 180 -23.85 7.40 -0.67
CA TRP A 180 -23.10 8.52 -0.12
C TRP A 180 -22.02 8.93 -1.13
N SER A 181 -21.46 10.13 -0.98
CA SER A 181 -20.30 10.58 -1.76
C SER A 181 -19.55 11.71 -1.07
N MET A 182 -18.24 11.77 -1.31
CA MET A 182 -17.42 12.94 -1.00
C MET A 182 -17.65 14.04 -2.04
N SER A 183 -17.59 15.31 -1.63
CA SER A 183 -17.62 16.43 -2.57
C SER A 183 -16.46 16.36 -3.58
N ASP A 184 -16.67 16.82 -4.81
CA ASP A 184 -15.61 16.88 -5.83
C ASP A 184 -14.42 17.74 -5.38
N ALA A 185 -14.70 18.82 -4.63
CA ALA A 185 -13.68 19.70 -4.09
C ALA A 185 -12.77 18.99 -3.07
N ASP A 186 -13.36 18.24 -2.13
CA ASP A 186 -12.60 17.47 -1.16
C ASP A 186 -11.83 16.33 -1.85
N ARG A 187 -12.45 15.62 -2.79
CA ARG A 187 -11.81 14.54 -3.55
C ARG A 187 -10.59 15.05 -4.30
N ASN A 188 -10.73 16.15 -5.05
CA ASN A 188 -9.63 16.74 -5.81
C ASN A 188 -8.53 17.26 -4.87
N ARG A 189 -8.89 17.87 -3.73
CA ARG A 189 -7.92 18.32 -2.73
C ARG A 189 -7.11 17.15 -2.15
N LEU A 190 -7.75 16.04 -1.83
CA LEU A 190 -7.07 14.83 -1.36
C LEU A 190 -6.16 14.26 -2.45
N PHE A 191 -6.66 14.15 -3.68
CA PHE A 191 -5.91 13.61 -4.81
C PHE A 191 -4.66 14.44 -5.15
N ASP A 192 -4.76 15.76 -5.08
CA ASP A 192 -3.65 16.69 -5.32
C ASP A 192 -2.42 16.41 -4.45
N ALA A 193 -2.61 15.87 -3.25
CA ALA A 193 -1.51 15.56 -2.34
C ALA A 193 -0.75 14.30 -2.73
N LEU A 194 -1.32 13.44 -3.58
CA LEU A 194 -0.64 12.23 -4.02
C LEU A 194 0.51 12.55 -4.97
N THR A 195 0.39 13.62 -5.76
CA THR A 195 1.33 13.98 -6.83
C THR A 195 2.32 15.09 -6.46
N ARG A 196 2.18 15.70 -5.27
CA ARG A 196 3.06 16.75 -4.75
C ARG A 196 4.12 16.15 -3.85
#